data_AF-A0A7D9HLI9-F1
#
_entry.id   AF-A0A7D9HLI9-F1
#
_cell.length_a   1.000
_cell.length_b   1.000
_cell.length_c   1.000
_cell.angle_alpha   90.00
_cell.angle_beta   90.00
_cell.angle_gamma   90.00
#
_symmetry.space_group_name_H-M   'P 1'
#
loop_
_entity.id
_entity.type
_entity.pdbx_description
1 polymer ?
#
loop_
_entity_poly.entity_id
_entity_poly.type
_entity_poly.pdbx_seq_one_letter_code
_entity_poly.pdbx_strand_id
1 'polypeptide(L)'
;MASQVSLPKLVDFDWRVDVKTSSDAVTRMSMPTCLVQLKIQENACEEKRLPELKCLNVELSKKTLDTMLDGLGKIRDQLSSVSQSSAS
;
A
#
# COMPACT_ATOMS: atom_id res chain seq x y z
N MET A 1 -11.15 15.98 -26.81
CA MET A 1 -10.82 15.89 -25.37
C MET A 1 -10.70 14.42 -25.00
N ALA A 2 -9.50 13.92 -24.70
CA ALA A 2 -9.37 12.58 -24.14
C ALA A 2 -9.94 12.63 -22.73
N SER A 3 -11.05 11.93 -22.47
CA SER A 3 -11.47 11.67 -21.10
C SER A 3 -10.31 10.92 -20.46
N GLN A 4 -9.57 11.60 -19.59
CA GLN A 4 -8.35 11.10 -18.98
C GLN A 4 -8.75 10.08 -17.92
N VAL A 5 -9.07 8.87 -18.37
CA VAL A 5 -9.34 7.73 -17.49
C VAL A 5 -8.04 7.43 -16.75
N SER A 6 -7.94 7.84 -15.49
CA SER A 6 -6.85 7.46 -14.61
C SER A 6 -7.17 6.17 -13.86
N LEU A 7 -6.16 5.53 -13.29
CA LEU A 7 -6.37 4.52 -12.26
C LEU A 7 -6.63 5.21 -10.91
N PRO A 8 -7.33 4.55 -9.96
CA PRO A 8 -7.42 5.03 -8.58
C PRO A 8 -6.04 5.29 -8.01
N LYS A 9 -5.91 6.36 -7.25
CA LYS A 9 -4.62 6.82 -6.73
C LYS A 9 -4.54 6.55 -5.25
N LEU A 10 -3.45 5.96 -4.81
CA LEU A 10 -3.10 5.94 -3.38
C LEU A 10 -2.70 7.36 -2.97
N VAL A 11 -3.50 7.99 -2.11
CA VAL A 11 -3.29 9.38 -1.65
C VAL A 11 -2.69 9.47 -0.25
N ASP A 12 -2.81 8.41 0.54
CA ASP A 12 -2.23 8.35 1.88
C ASP A 12 -1.83 6.92 2.25
N PHE A 13 -0.79 6.81 3.06
CA PHE A 13 -0.24 5.56 3.56
C PHE A 13 0.19 5.77 5.02
N ASP A 14 -0.50 5.10 5.93
CA ASP A 14 -0.17 5.08 7.36
C ASP A 14 0.10 3.63 7.79
N TRP A 15 1.04 3.43 8.72
CA TRP A 15 1.37 2.11 9.22
C TRP A 15 1.75 2.16 10.69
N ARG A 16 1.43 1.08 11.39
CA ARG A 16 1.73 0.91 12.81
C ARG A 16 2.15 -0.52 13.08
N VAL A 17 3.22 -0.69 13.84
CA VAL A 17 3.64 -2.01 14.33
C VAL A 17 3.08 -2.23 15.72
N ASP A 18 2.30 -3.29 15.84
CA ASP A 18 1.71 -3.77 17.07
C ASP A 18 2.39 -5.04 17.55
N VAL A 19 2.42 -5.22 18.86
CA VAL A 19 2.91 -6.43 19.51
C VAL A 19 1.70 -7.14 20.11
N LYS A 20 1.19 -8.18 19.45
CA LYS A 20 0.09 -8.99 19.99
C LYS A 20 0.67 -9.95 21.04
N THR A 21 0.11 -9.92 22.25
CA THR A 21 0.38 -10.95 23.26
C THR A 21 -0.49 -12.16 22.93
N SER A 22 0.09 -13.22 22.38
CA SER A 22 -0.63 -14.47 22.10
C SER A 22 -0.97 -15.20 23.41
N SER A 23 -2.21 -15.68 23.54
CA SER A 23 -2.64 -16.52 24.67
C SER A 23 -2.25 -18.00 24.52
N ASP A 24 -2.03 -18.47 23.29
CA ASP A 24 -1.66 -19.86 22.98
C ASP A 24 -0.14 -20.03 22.90
N ALA A 25 0.53 -20.03 24.04
CA ALA A 25 1.78 -20.77 24.25
C ALA A 25 2.21 -20.62 25.71
N VAL A 26 2.64 -21.73 26.30
CA VAL A 26 3.37 -21.80 27.58
C VAL A 26 4.63 -20.89 27.62
N THR A 27 4.97 -20.24 26.50
CA THR A 27 6.03 -19.25 26.35
C THR A 27 5.41 -17.96 25.78
N ARG A 28 5.39 -16.86 26.55
CA ARG A 28 4.94 -15.52 26.12
C ARG A 28 5.73 -15.00 24.90
N MET A 29 5.47 -15.50 23.69
CA MET A 29 6.06 -14.95 22.47
C MET A 29 5.11 -13.90 21.92
N SER A 30 5.52 -12.64 22.07
CA SER A 30 4.83 -11.50 21.50
C SER A 30 5.13 -11.46 20.00
N MET A 31 4.15 -11.79 19.15
CA MET A 31 4.37 -11.74 17.70
C MET A 31 4.12 -10.31 17.18
N PRO A 32 5.12 -9.65 16.57
CA PRO A 32 4.92 -8.34 15.98
C PRO A 32 4.06 -8.48 14.71
N THR A 33 3.06 -7.63 14.60
CA THR A 33 2.17 -7.51 13.45
C THR A 33 2.17 -6.06 12.95
N CYS A 34 2.06 -5.84 11.66
CA CYS A 34 2.02 -4.51 11.07
C CYS A 34 0.62 -4.24 10.55
N LEU A 35 -0.03 -3.19 11.07
CA LEU A 35 -1.30 -2.67 10.56
C LEU A 35 -0.99 -1.57 9.57
N VAL A 36 -1.48 -1.70 8.35
CA VAL A 36 -1.29 -0.72 7.28
C VAL A 36 -2.65 -0.17 6.87
N GLN A 37 -2.75 1.15 6.83
CA GLN A 37 -3.90 1.87 6.30
C GLN A 37 -3.53 2.54 4.98
N LEU A 38 -4.30 2.25 3.94
CA LEU A 38 -4.19 2.83 2.62
C LEU A 38 -5.42 3.70 2.35
N LYS A 39 -5.25 4.97 2.02
CA LYS A 39 -6.35 5.81 1.52
C LYS A 39 -6.24 5.92 0.01
N ILE A 40 -7.24 5.41 -0.68
CA ILE A 40 -7.31 5.38 -2.13
C ILE A 40 -8.38 6.36 -2.57
N GLN A 41 -8.01 7.27 -3.45
CA GLN A 41 -8.95 8.14 -4.13
C GLN A 41 -9.41 7.45 -5.41
N GLU A 42 -10.69 7.13 -5.46
CA GLU A 42 -11.34 6.59 -6.64
C GLU A 42 -11.41 7.65 -7.74
N ASN A 43 -11.59 7.20 -8.99
CA ASN A 43 -11.77 8.15 -10.09
C ASN A 43 -13.11 8.88 -9.96
N ALA A 44 -13.13 10.15 -10.39
CA ALA A 44 -14.38 10.87 -10.53
C ALA A 44 -15.22 10.19 -11.63
N CYS A 45 -16.24 9.44 -11.22
CA CYS A 45 -17.07 8.65 -12.13
C CYS A 45 -18.09 9.52 -12.90
N GLU A 46 -18.33 10.76 -12.45
CA GLU A 46 -19.25 11.72 -13.08
C GLU A 46 -18.71 13.15 -12.95
N GLU A 47 -18.94 13.98 -13.97
CA GLU A 47 -18.39 15.33 -14.20
C GLU A 47 -18.64 16.36 -13.06
N LYS A 48 -19.36 15.97 -12.00
CA LYS A 48 -19.71 16.83 -10.85
C LYS A 48 -19.58 16.16 -9.47
N ARG A 49 -19.08 14.93 -9.36
CA ARG A 49 -18.86 14.30 -8.04
C ARG A 49 -17.40 14.43 -7.62
N LEU A 50 -17.19 14.79 -6.36
CA LEU A 50 -15.88 14.69 -5.74
C LEU A 50 -15.48 13.20 -5.70
N PRO A 51 -14.23 12.88 -6.06
CA PRO A 51 -13.74 11.51 -6.01
C PRO A 51 -13.80 10.95 -4.59
N GLU A 52 -14.38 9.75 -4.45
CA GLU A 52 -14.58 9.08 -3.17
C GLU A 52 -13.24 8.61 -2.58
N LEU A 53 -13.08 8.75 -1.26
CA LEU A 53 -11.92 8.24 -0.53
C LEU A 53 -12.26 6.91 0.13
N LYS A 54 -11.57 5.86 -0.29
CA LYS A 54 -11.68 4.51 0.26
C LYS A 54 -10.52 4.21 1.20
N CYS A 55 -10.81 3.79 2.43
CA CYS A 55 -9.79 3.36 3.38
C CYS A 55 -9.70 1.84 3.42
N LEU A 56 -8.52 1.28 3.14
CA LEU A 56 -8.23 -0.14 3.26
C LEU A 56 -7.27 -0.36 4.43
N ASN A 57 -7.67 -1.19 5.39
CA ASN A 57 -6.82 -1.58 6.52
C ASN A 57 -6.41 -3.03 6.33
N VAL A 58 -5.10 -3.30 6.39
CA VAL A 58 -4.53 -4.63 6.17
C VAL A 58 -3.58 -4.96 7.31
N GLU A 59 -3.69 -6.19 7.83
CA GLU A 59 -2.74 -6.72 8.80
C GLU A 59 -1.70 -7.59 8.08
N LEU A 60 -0.42 -7.30 8.32
CA LEU A 60 0.71 -7.96 7.69
C LEU A 60 1.61 -8.57 8.76
N SER A 61 1.98 -9.84 8.57
CA SER A 61 3.07 -10.44 9.33
C SER A 61 4.41 -9.83 8.92
N LYS A 62 5.43 -9.94 9.78
CA LYS A 62 6.81 -9.53 9.45
C LYS A 62 7.27 -10.07 8.09
N LYS A 63 7.09 -11.37 7.85
CA LYS A 63 7.50 -12.01 6.58
C LYS A 63 6.77 -11.41 5.37
N THR A 64 5.47 -11.13 5.51
CA THR A 64 4.67 -10.53 4.44
C THR A 64 5.12 -9.09 4.16
N LEU A 65 5.43 -8.32 5.20
CA LEU A 65 5.96 -6.96 5.07
C LEU A 65 7.31 -6.95 4.35
N ASP A 66 8.24 -7.82 4.75
CA ASP A 66 9.56 -7.95 4.11
C ASP A 66 9.42 -8.27 2.60
N THR A 67 8.48 -9.17 2.26
CA THR A 67 8.17 -9.53 0.87
C THR A 67 7.59 -8.35 0.09
N MET A 68 6.67 -7.58 0.70
CA MET A 68 6.10 -6.38 0.06
C MET A 68 7.17 -5.31 -0.20
N LEU A 69 8.08 -5.07 0.75
CA LEU A 69 9.15 -4.09 0.58
C LEU A 69 10.12 -4.47 -0.55
N ASP A 70 10.49 -5.74 -0.64
CA ASP A 70 11.31 -6.25 -1.76
C ASP A 70 10.60 -6.06 -3.12
N GLY A 71 9.31 -6.39 -3.19
CA GLY A 71 8.50 -6.21 -4.40
C GLY A 71 8.39 -4.74 -4.82
N LEU A 72 8.10 -3.84 -3.89
CA LEU A 72 8.01 -2.40 -4.15
C LEU A 72 9.37 -1.80 -4.56
N GLY A 73 10.46 -2.26 -3.96
CA GLY A 73 11.82 -1.88 -4.35
C GLY A 73 12.14 -2.24 -5.81
N LYS A 74 11.78 -3.45 -6.23
CA LYS A 74 11.93 -3.90 -7.63
C LYS A 74 11.08 -3.07 -8.59
N ILE A 75 9.85 -2.73 -8.22
CA ILE A 75 8.97 -1.87 -9.04
C ILE A 75 9.61 -0.48 -9.22
N ARG A 76 10.14 0.12 -8.15
CA ARG A 76 10.87 1.39 -8.23
C ARG A 76 12.04 1.29 -9.21
N ASP A 77 12.86 0.25 -9.10
CA ASP A 77 14.05 0.09 -9.93
C ASP A 77 13.68 -0.09 -11.41
N GLN A 78 12.60 -0.82 -11.71
CA GLN A 78 12.07 -0.96 -13.07
C GLN A 78 11.57 0.37 -13.64
N LEU A 79 10.78 1.13 -12.87
CA LEU A 79 10.30 2.46 -13.29
C LEU A 79 11.47 3.41 -13.54
N SER A 80 12.51 3.34 -12.70
CA SER A 80 13.75 4.11 -12.85
C SER A 80 14.41 3.79 -14.20
N SER A 81 14.59 2.51 -14.50
CA SER A 81 15.17 2.04 -15.76
C SER A 81 14.35 2.48 -16.99
N VAL A 82 13.02 2.38 -16.93
CA VAL A 82 12.14 2.83 -18.03
C VAL A 82 12.27 4.33 -18.26
N SER A 83 12.26 5.13 -17.18
CA SER A 83 12.40 6.59 -17.29
C SER A 83 13.72 7.00 -17.93
N GLN A 84 14.83 6.33 -17.57
CA GLN A 84 16.15 6.57 -18.14
C GLN A 84 16.22 6.15 -19.61
N SER A 85 15.60 5.01 -19.97
CA SER A 85 15.52 4.53 -21.35
C SER A 85 14.68 5.45 -22.25
N SER A 86 13.61 6.03 -21.73
CA SER A 86 12.75 6.96 -22.48
C SER A 86 13.34 8.37 -22.67
N ALA A 87 14.43 8.69 -21.97
CA ALA A 87 15.13 9.98 -22.06
C ALA A 87 16.34 9.97 -23.01
N SER A 88 16.63 8.84 -23.65
CA SER A 88 17.70 8.64 -24.64
C SER A 88 17.11 8.45 -26.05
#